data_AF-A0A925TJ89-F1
#
_entry.id   AF-A0A925TJ89-F1
#
_cell.length_a   1.000
_cell.length_b   1.000
_cell.length_c   1.000
_cell.angle_alpha   90.00
_cell.angle_beta   90.00
_cell.angle_gamma   90.00
#
_symmetry.space_group_name_H-M   'P 1'
#
loop_
_entity.id
_entity.type
_entity.pdbx_description
1 polymer ?
#
loop_
_entity_poly.entity_id
_entity_poly.type
_entity_poly.pdbx_seq_one_letter_code
_entity_poly.pdbx_strand_id
1 'polypeptide(L)' 'MAKTEEMIAGIQAAGGEPRVTIYPEAAHDSWTEAYANEELYAWMLAQKRVTAAPAKP' A
#
# COMPACT_ATOMS: atom_id res chain seq x y z
N MET A 1 -7.61 6.16 12.62
CA MET A 1 -8.06 5.46 11.40
C MET A 1 -8.43 6.42 10.28
N ALA A 2 -9.20 7.50 10.54
CA ALA A 2 -9.61 8.49 9.52
C ALA A 2 -8.52 8.90 8.52
N LYS A 3 -7.31 9.25 8.99
CA LYS A 3 -6.19 9.64 8.09
C LYS A 3 -5.78 8.55 7.10
N THR A 4 -5.80 7.29 7.51
CA THR A 4 -5.47 6.14 6.64
C THR A 4 -6.56 5.91 5.60
N GLU A 5 -7.82 6.01 6.02
CA GLU A 5 -8.99 5.86 5.14
C GLU A 5 -9.06 6.97 4.08
N GLU A 6 -8.76 8.22 4.45
CA GLU A 6 -8.65 9.35 3.53
C GLU A 6 -7.57 9.12 2.47
N MET A 7 -6.40 8.59 2.85
CA MET A 7 -5.33 8.25 1.91
C MET A 7 -5.73 7.12 0.96
N ILE A 8 -6.37 6.06 1.47
CA ILE A 8 -6.88 4.96 0.66
C ILE A 8 -7.85 5.49 -0.40
N ALA A 9 -8.82 6.29 0.02
CA ALA A 9 -9.82 6.88 -0.86
C ALA A 9 -9.16 7.75 -1.95
N GLY A 10 -8.16 8.55 -1.58
CA GLY A 10 -7.39 9.36 -2.54
C GLY A 10 -6.64 8.52 -3.58
N ILE A 11 -6.00 7.41 -3.17
CA ILE A 11 -5.29 6.51 -4.09
C ILE A 11 -6.26 5.78 -5.01
N GLN A 12 -7.39 5.29 -4.48
CA GLN A 12 -8.44 4.64 -5.27
C GLN A 12 -9.06 5.60 -6.29
N ALA A 13 -9.33 6.84 -5.90
CA ALA A 13 -9.83 7.89 -6.80
C ALA A 13 -8.85 8.21 -7.94
N ALA A 14 -7.55 8.05 -7.71
CA ALA A 14 -6.51 8.19 -8.74
C ALA A 14 -6.33 6.95 -9.64
N GLY A 15 -7.13 5.90 -9.45
CA GLY A 15 -7.07 4.65 -10.21
C GLY A 15 -6.02 3.65 -9.70
N GLY A 16 -5.49 3.85 -8.49
CA GLY A 16 -4.60 2.90 -7.83
C GLY A 16 -5.36 1.86 -7.02
N GLU A 17 -4.70 0.73 -6.73
CA GLU A 17 -5.24 -0.34 -5.89
C GLU A 17 -4.37 -0.52 -4.63
N PRO A 18 -4.55 0.32 -3.59
CA PRO A 18 -3.76 0.23 -2.37
C PRO A 18 -4.13 -1.01 -1.57
N ARG A 19 -3.14 -1.65 -0.93
CA ARG A 19 -3.36 -2.69 0.08
C ARG A 19 -3.18 -2.09 1.46
N VAL A 20 -4.07 -2.44 2.40
CA VAL A 20 -4.00 -1.97 3.79
C VAL A 20 -4.24 -3.13 4.75
N THR A 21 -3.37 -3.21 5.75
CA THR A 21 -3.48 -4.12 6.91
C THR A 21 -3.55 -3.25 8.15
N ILE A 22 -4.57 -3.48 8.99
CA ILE A 22 -4.73 -2.76 10.26
C ILE A 22 -4.39 -3.71 11.40
N TYR A 23 -3.45 -3.31 12.25
CA TYR A 23 -3.08 -4.00 13.49
C TYR A 23 -3.75 -3.28 14.67
N PRO A 24 -4.89 -3.78 15.19
CA PRO A 24 -5.65 -3.06 16.22
C PRO A 24 -4.88 -2.87 17.52
N GLU A 25 -3.95 -3.77 17.82
CA GLU A 25 -3.21 -3.83 19.09
C GLU A 25 -1.85 -3.10 19.03
N ALA A 26 -1.36 -2.76 17.84
CA ALA A 26 -0.01 -2.21 17.66
C ALA A 26 0.13 -0.73 18.05
N ALA A 27 -0.98 0.00 18.27
CA ALA A 27 -0.98 1.43 18.57
C ALA A 27 -0.07 2.25 17.62
N HIS A 28 1.02 2.85 18.13
CA HIS A 28 2.01 3.55 17.31
C HIS A 28 3.06 2.61 16.70
N ASP A 29 3.23 1.38 17.20
CA ASP A 29 4.29 0.42 16.85
C ASP A 29 3.87 -0.56 15.73
N SER A 30 3.05 -0.11 14.77
CA SER A 30 2.55 -0.97 13.69
C SER A 30 3.65 -1.46 12.74
N TRP A 31 4.82 -0.84 12.75
CA TRP A 31 5.96 -1.26 11.91
C TRP A 31 6.57 -2.58 12.37
N THR A 32 6.53 -2.89 13.67
CA THR A 32 7.10 -4.14 14.20
C THR A 32 6.36 -5.35 13.61
N GLU A 33 5.02 -5.33 13.64
CA GLU A 33 4.21 -6.37 13.01
C GLU A 33 4.31 -6.37 11.48
N ALA A 34 4.35 -5.18 10.86
CA ALA A 34 4.46 -5.07 9.41
C ALA A 34 5.76 -5.69 8.87
N TYR A 35 6.91 -5.42 9.51
CA TYR A 35 8.20 -5.97 9.09
C TYR A 35 8.41 -7.43 9.50
N ALA A 36 7.63 -7.95 10.44
CA ALA A 36 7.57 -9.38 10.75
C ALA A 36 6.74 -10.19 9.74
N ASN A 37 5.93 -9.53 8.90
CA ASN A 37 5.08 -10.21 7.92
C ASN A 37 5.84 -10.48 6.60
N GLU A 38 6.05 -11.77 6.30
CA GLU A 38 6.70 -12.22 5.05
C GLU A 38 5.94 -11.79 3.77
N GLU A 39 4.62 -11.66 3.84
CA GLU A 39 3.78 -11.24 2.71
C GLU A 39 4.10 -9.82 2.24
N LEU A 40 4.56 -8.95 3.16
CA LEU A 40 4.98 -7.59 2.82
C LEU A 40 6.15 -7.62 1.83
N TYR A 41 7.15 -8.47 2.11
CA TYR A 41 8.32 -8.61 1.24
C TYR A 41 7.96 -9.29 -0.08
N ALA A 42 7.12 -10.34 -0.04
CA ALA A 42 6.65 -11.00 -1.24
C ALA A 42 5.91 -10.02 -2.17
N TRP A 43 5.03 -9.18 -1.62
CA TRP A 43 4.34 -8.14 -2.36
C TRP A 43 5.30 -7.09 -2.93
N MET A 44 6.23 -6.59 -2.11
CA MET A 44 7.17 -5.55 -2.51
C MET A 44 8.09 -6.01 -3.65
N LEU A 45 8.61 -7.24 -3.57
CA LEU A 45 9.49 -7.81 -4.60
C LEU A 45 8.75 -8.21 -5.88
N ALA A 46 7.43 -8.39 -5.83
CA ALA A 46 6.61 -8.62 -7.01
C ALA A 46 6.38 -7.35 -7.84
N GLN A 47 6.59 -6.16 -7.26
CA GLN A 47 6.32 -4.90 -7.94
C GLN A 47 7.33 -4.65 -9.07
N LYS A 48 6.80 -4.30 -10.25
CA LYS A 48 7.60 -3.92 -11.41
C LYS A 48 6.97 -2.69 -12.04
N ARG A 49 7.79 -1.78 -12.58
CA ARG A 49 7.27 -0.68 -13.39
C ARG A 49 6.64 -1.29 -14.63
N VAL A 50 5.33 -1.20 -14.74
CA VAL A 50 4.66 -1.44 -16.01
C VAL A 50 5.12 -0.31 -16.92
N THR A 51 5.93 -0.63 -17.92
CA THR A 51 6.32 0.34 -18.95
C THR A 51 5.04 0.75 -19.69
N ALA A 52 4.51 1.93 -19.37
CA ALA A 52 3.47 2.54 -20.17
C ALA A 52 4.07 2.90 -21.54
N ALA A 53 3.40 2.47 -22.61
CA ALA A 53 3.62 2.94 -23.98
C ALA A 53 3.63 4.49 -24.03
N PRO A 54 4.32 5.12 -24.99
CA PRO A 54 4.53 6.56 -24.98
C PRO A 54 3.21 7.33 -24.93
N ALA A 55 3.22 8.43 -24.17
CA ALA A 55 2.10 9.36 -24.06
C ALA A 55 1.60 9.77 -25.47
N LYS A 56 0.28 9.74 -25.64
CA LYS A 56 -0.44 10.23 -26.83
C LYS A 56 0.01 11.68 -27.14
N PRO A 57 0.14 12.07 -28.43
CA PRO A 57 0.73 13.35 -28.85
C PRO A 57 0.06 14.58 -28.23
#